data_AF-A0A7C9VMQ4-F1
#
_entry.id   AF-A0A7C9VMQ4-F1
#
_cell.length_a   1.000
_cell.length_b   1.000
_cell.length_c   1.000
_cell.angle_alpha   90.00
_cell.angle_beta   90.00
_cell.angle_gamma   90.00
#
_symmetry.space_group_name_H-M   'P 1'
#
loop_
_entity.id
_entity.type
_entity.pdbx_description
1 polymer ?
#
loop_
_entity_poly.entity_id
_entity_poly.type
_entity_poly.pdbx_seq_one_letter_code
_entity_poly.pdbx_strand_id
1 'polypeptide(L)'
;MSSPRPDIPDAVRDAQARASNPEASAFVAANAGSGKTHVLVNRVIRLLLNGVPPEKILCITFTKAAAANMAQRVFETLGRWVTLPDRQLDEAIRTVGAPLNAGTRLRAR
;
A
#
# COMPACT_ATOMS: atom_id res chain seq x y z
N MET A 1 4.06 -17.53 -13.97
CA MET A 1 2.94 -17.77 -13.03
C MET A 1 3.49 -17.52 -11.63
N SER A 2 3.01 -16.48 -10.91
CA SER A 2 3.46 -16.26 -9.53
C SER A 2 3.05 -17.46 -8.70
N SER A 3 3.99 -18.04 -7.95
CA SER A 3 3.69 -19.04 -6.93
C SER A 3 2.59 -18.52 -5.98
N PRO A 4 1.75 -19.41 -5.41
CA PRO A 4 0.80 -19.00 -4.39
C PRO A 4 1.56 -18.30 -3.28
N ARG A 5 1.12 -17.10 -2.86
CA ARG A 5 1.69 -16.49 -1.66
C ARG A 5 1.49 -17.48 -0.51
N PRO A 6 2.52 -17.78 0.29
CA PRO A 6 2.33 -18.60 1.49
C PRO A 6 1.21 -17.98 2.33
N ASP A 7 0.42 -18.82 3.01
CA ASP A 7 -0.62 -18.32 3.90
C ASP A 7 0.04 -17.51 5.02
N ILE A 8 -0.15 -16.19 4.96
CA ILE A 8 0.44 -15.25 5.91
C ILE A 8 -0.40 -15.35 7.20
N PRO A 9 0.15 -15.70 8.37
CA PRO A 9 -0.66 -15.81 9.58
C PRO A 9 -1.47 -14.53 9.85
N ASP A 10 -2.70 -14.65 10.36
CA ASP A 10 -3.58 -13.50 10.61
C ASP A 10 -2.93 -12.43 11.49
N ALA A 11 -2.21 -12.85 12.54
CA ALA A 11 -1.46 -11.94 13.40
C ALA A 11 -0.45 -11.07 12.62
N VAL A 12 0.15 -11.60 11.55
CA VAL A 12 1.07 -10.86 10.67
C VAL A 12 0.29 -9.91 9.77
N ARG A 13 -0.83 -10.36 9.19
CA ARG A 13 -1.72 -9.50 8.39
C ARG A 13 -2.20 -8.30 9.21
N ASP A 14 -2.64 -8.55 10.44
CA ASP A 14 -3.11 -7.52 11.37
C ASP A 14 -1.99 -6.55 11.76
N ALA A 15 -0.79 -7.06 12.04
CA ALA A 15 0.36 -6.20 12.34
C ALA A 15 0.72 -5.29 11.15
N GLN A 16 0.70 -5.82 9.93
CA GLN A 16 0.93 -5.03 8.71
C GLN A 16 -0.20 -4.02 8.45
N ALA A 17 -1.45 -4.39 8.69
CA ALA A 17 -2.61 -3.51 8.57
C ALA A 17 -2.55 -2.34 9.57
N ARG A 18 -2.16 -2.61 10.82
CA ARG A 18 -1.93 -1.57 11.84
C ARG A 18 -0.76 -0.67 11.47
N ALA A 19 0.38 -1.24 11.07
CA ALA A 19 1.58 -0.46 10.73
C ALA A 19 1.38 0.44 9.50
N SER A 20 0.56 0.01 8.54
CA SER A 20 0.23 0.80 7.36
C SER A 20 -0.92 1.80 7.57
N ASN A 21 -1.54 1.87 8.76
CA ASN A 21 -2.65 2.78 9.04
C ASN A 21 -2.19 4.25 9.04
N PRO A 22 -2.65 5.10 8.09
CA PRO A 22 -2.24 6.50 7.99
C PRO A 22 -2.43 7.33 9.27
N GLU A 23 -3.45 7.01 10.07
CA GLU A 23 -3.82 7.73 11.30
C GLU A 23 -2.87 7.46 12.48
N ALA A 24 -2.00 6.45 12.36
CA ALA A 24 -1.07 6.08 13.41
C ALA A 24 0.38 6.37 13.02
N SER A 25 1.16 6.87 13.97
CA SER A 25 2.62 6.79 13.92
C SER A 25 3.04 5.34 14.18
N ALA A 26 3.95 4.81 13.37
CA ALA A 26 4.38 3.41 13.47
C ALA A 26 5.91 3.30 13.40
N PHE A 27 6.46 2.50 14.31
CA PHE A 27 7.83 1.98 14.22
C PHE A 27 7.76 0.50 13.88
N VAL A 28 8.42 0.08 12.81
CA VAL A 28 8.36 -1.29 12.29
C VAL A 28 9.74 -1.93 12.34
N ALA A 29 9.98 -2.74 13.36
CA ALA A 29 11.15 -3.61 13.47
C ALA A 29 10.81 -5.02 12.97
N ALA A 30 11.49 -5.48 11.92
CA ALA A 30 11.29 -6.82 11.38
C ALA A 30 12.49 -7.28 10.54
N ASN A 31 12.66 -8.60 10.41
CA ASN A 31 13.76 -9.22 9.67
C ASN A 31 13.74 -8.88 8.16
N ALA A 32 14.86 -9.11 7.47
CA ALA A 32 14.89 -9.02 6.01
C ALA A 32 13.83 -9.94 5.38
N GLY A 33 13.21 -9.52 4.27
CA GLY A 33 12.16 -10.30 3.60
C GLY A 33 10.77 -10.28 4.27
N SER A 34 10.59 -9.66 5.43
CA SER A 34 9.31 -9.65 6.18
C SER A 34 8.20 -8.76 5.61
N GLY A 35 8.42 -8.12 4.45
CA GLY A 35 7.43 -7.25 3.82
C GLY A 35 7.42 -5.78 4.30
N LYS A 36 8.48 -5.27 4.95
CA LYS A 36 8.55 -3.85 5.37
C LYS A 36 8.26 -2.86 4.23
N THR A 37 8.83 -3.09 3.05
CA THR A 37 8.58 -2.26 1.86
C THR A 37 7.11 -2.33 1.43
N HIS A 38 6.48 -3.50 1.50
CA HIS A 38 5.06 -3.68 1.19
C HIS A 38 4.18 -2.87 2.16
N VAL A 39 4.50 -2.87 3.45
CA VAL A 39 3.80 -2.03 4.46
C VAL A 39 3.93 -0.55 4.13
N LEU A 40 5.12 -0.07 3.76
CA LEU A 40 5.33 1.33 3.38
C LEU A 40 4.57 1.71 2.11
N VAL A 41 4.61 0.88 1.06
CA VAL A 41 3.85 1.11 -0.19
C VAL A 41 2.35 1.18 0.10
N ASN A 42 1.82 0.23 0.89
CA ASN A 42 0.41 0.25 1.29
C ASN A 42 0.07 1.51 2.09
N ARG A 43 0.95 1.97 2.98
CA ARG A 43 0.73 3.21 3.72
C ARG A 43 0.61 4.42 2.80
N VAL A 44 1.51 4.54 1.80
CA VAL A 44 1.46 5.62 0.80
C VAL A 44 0.16 5.57 0.01
N ILE A 45 -0.23 4.39 -0.47
CA ILE A 45 -1.50 4.23 -1.21
C ILE A 45 -2.68 4.64 -0.33
N ARG A 46 -2.73 4.22 0.94
CA ARG A 46 -3.81 4.60 1.86
C ARG A 46 -3.85 6.11 2.14
N LEU A 47 -2.71 6.79 2.24
CA LEU A 47 -2.65 8.25 2.35
C LEU A 47 -3.27 8.93 1.12
N LEU A 48 -2.89 8.49 -0.08
CA LEU A 48 -3.45 9.02 -1.34
C LEU A 48 -4.96 8.77 -1.43
N LEU A 49 -5.40 7.57 -1.07
CA LEU A 49 -6.82 7.21 -1.02
C LEU A 49 -7.60 7.97 0.05
N ASN A 50 -6.94 8.46 1.10
CA ASN A 50 -7.52 9.37 2.08
C ASN A 50 -7.56 10.83 1.59
N GLY A 51 -7.10 11.12 0.38
CA GLY A 51 -7.09 12.45 -0.22
C GLY A 51 -5.91 13.31 0.19
N VAL A 52 -4.86 12.72 0.77
CA VAL A 52 -3.61 13.45 1.03
C VAL A 52 -2.95 13.80 -0.30
N PRO A 53 -2.67 15.09 -0.58
CA PRO A 53 -1.96 15.48 -1.80
C PRO A 53 -0.57 14.81 -1.85
N PRO A 54 -0.15 14.24 -3.00
CA PRO A 54 1.12 13.53 -3.13
C PRO A 54 2.34 14.36 -2.66
N GLU A 55 2.34 15.66 -2.91
CA GLU A 55 3.39 16.59 -2.52
C GLU A 55 3.53 16.79 -1.00
N LYS A 56 2.53 16.34 -0.22
CA LYS A 56 2.58 16.30 1.25
C LYS A 56 3.10 14.96 1.80
N ILE A 57 3.49 14.02 0.95
CA ILE A 57 3.99 12.70 1.34
C ILE A 57 5.49 12.62 1.03
N LEU A 58 6.31 12.57 2.09
CA LEU A 58 7.75 12.40 1.97
C LEU A 58 8.18 10.98 2.37
N CYS A 59 8.76 10.24 1.43
CA CYS A 59 9.37 8.93 1.69
C CYS A 59 10.89 9.03 1.50
N ILE A 60 11.65 8.70 2.55
CA ILE A 60 13.12 8.77 2.56
C ILE A 60 13.68 7.36 2.72
N THR A 61 14.78 7.08 2.04
CA THR A 61 15.51 5.81 2.14
C THR A 61 17.00 6.02 1.91
N PHE A 62 17.81 5.03 2.25
CA PHE A 62 19.28 5.14 2.25
C PHE A 62 19.88 5.24 0.84
N THR A 63 19.22 4.66 -0.18
CA THR A 63 19.78 4.61 -1.54
C THR A 63 18.79 5.11 -2.59
N LYS A 64 19.32 5.71 -3.66
CA LYS A 64 18.52 6.13 -4.83
C LYS A 64 17.75 4.94 -5.44
N ALA A 65 18.38 3.76 -5.50
CA ALA A 65 17.76 2.55 -6.01
C ALA A 65 16.54 2.11 -5.18
N ALA A 66 16.64 2.18 -3.84
CA ALA A 66 15.51 1.87 -2.98
C ALA A 66 14.38 2.89 -3.12
N ALA A 67 14.71 4.18 -3.32
CA ALA A 67 13.72 5.24 -3.51
C ALA A 67 12.95 5.01 -4.81
N ALA A 68 13.67 4.75 -5.91
CA ALA A 68 13.10 4.44 -7.21
C ALA A 68 12.21 3.18 -7.14
N ASN A 69 12.66 2.12 -6.47
CA ASN A 69 11.88 0.90 -6.30
C ASN A 69 10.55 1.15 -5.56
N MET A 70 10.58 1.95 -4.49
CA MET A 70 9.37 2.28 -3.72
C MET A 70 8.38 3.08 -4.57
N ALA A 71 8.86 4.12 -5.26
CA ALA A 71 8.04 4.93 -6.16
C ALA A 71 7.43 4.06 -7.28
N GLN A 72 8.25 3.23 -7.94
CA GLN A 72 7.80 2.31 -8.99
C GLN A 72 6.67 1.40 -8.50
N ARG A 73 6.79 0.79 -7.31
CA ARG A 73 5.74 -0.09 -6.77
C ARG A 73 4.42 0.64 -6.53
N VAL A 74 4.47 1.89 -6.06
CA VAL A 74 3.26 2.72 -5.90
C VAL A 74 2.63 2.98 -7.27
N PHE A 75 3.42 3.45 -8.24
CA PHE A 75 2.93 3.73 -9.59
C PHE A 75 2.39 2.50 -10.31
N GLU A 76 3.06 1.35 -10.22
CA GLU A 76 2.58 0.09 -10.80
C GLU A 76 1.25 -0.35 -10.19
N THR A 77 1.09 -0.19 -8.88
CA THR A 77 -0.15 -0.56 -8.19
C THR A 77 -1.30 0.33 -8.65
N LEU A 78 -1.10 1.65 -8.62
CA LEU A 78 -2.13 2.61 -9.05
C LEU A 78 -2.42 2.51 -10.56
N GLY A 79 -1.39 2.40 -11.39
CA GLY A 79 -1.53 2.24 -12.84
C GLY A 79 -2.31 0.98 -13.22
N ARG A 80 -2.13 -0.12 -12.48
CA ARG A 80 -2.98 -1.31 -12.64
C ARG A 80 -4.44 -0.99 -12.30
N TRP A 81 -4.70 -0.28 -11.21
CA TRP A 81 -6.05 0.00 -10.70
C TRP A 81 -6.89 0.83 -11.67
N VAL A 82 -6.29 1.76 -12.41
CA VAL A 82 -6.95 2.58 -13.44
C VAL A 82 -7.70 1.72 -14.46
N THR A 83 -7.18 0.53 -14.76
CA THR A 83 -7.73 -0.38 -15.79
C THR A 83 -8.62 -1.49 -15.22
N LEU A 84 -8.75 -1.59 -13.88
CA LEU A 84 -9.55 -2.64 -13.27
C LEU A 84 -11.06 -2.38 -13.40
N PRO A 85 -11.88 -3.42 -13.66
CA PRO A 85 -13.32 -3.35 -13.47
C PRO A 85 -13.66 -3.01 -12.02
N ASP A 86 -14.77 -2.30 -11.78
CA ASP A 86 -15.15 -1.80 -10.45
C ASP A 86 -15.13 -2.87 -9.36
N ARG A 87 -15.64 -4.08 -9.63
CA ARG A 87 -15.62 -5.18 -8.66
C ARG A 87 -14.19 -5.55 -8.23
N GLN A 88 -13.24 -5.56 -9.17
CA GLN A 88 -11.85 -5.91 -8.89
C GLN A 88 -11.11 -4.75 -8.23
N LEU A 89 -11.43 -3.51 -8.62
CA LEU A 89 -10.92 -2.32 -7.97
C LEU A 89 -11.35 -2.26 -6.50
N ASP A 90 -12.63 -2.51 -6.22
CA ASP A 90 -13.18 -2.56 -4.87
C ASP A 90 -12.43 -3.58 -4.00
N GLU A 91 -12.15 -4.76 -4.56
CA GLU A 91 -11.41 -5.79 -3.84
C GLU A 91 -9.95 -5.39 -3.59
N ALA A 92 -9.32 -4.73 -4.54
CA ALA A 92 -7.97 -4.20 -4.36
C ALA A 92 -7.91 -3.11 -3.28
N ILE A 93 -8.92 -2.21 -3.25
CA ILE A 93 -9.07 -1.18 -2.21
C ILE A 93 -9.27 -1.82 -0.82
N ARG A 94 -10.10 -2.85 -0.70
CA ARG A 94 -10.27 -3.59 0.56
C ARG A 94 -8.99 -4.28 0.99
N THR A 95 -8.28 -4.90 0.04
CA THR A 95 -7.02 -5.60 0.30
C THR A 95 -5.93 -4.66 0.85
N VAL A 96 -5.89 -3.41 0.40
CA VAL A 96 -4.93 -2.42 0.95
C VAL A 96 -5.37 -1.88 2.32
N GLY A 97 -6.58 -2.17 2.79
CA GLY A 97 -7.11 -1.71 4.06
C GLY A 97 -7.62 -0.26 4.03
N ALA A 98 -8.05 0.24 2.86
CA ALA A 98 -8.68 1.55 2.71
C ALA A 98 -10.21 1.45 2.76
N PRO A 99 -10.91 2.48 3.28
CA PRO A 99 -12.37 2.47 3.32
C PRO A 99 -12.95 2.54 1.91
N LEU A 100 -13.89 1.65 1.60
CA LEU A 100 -14.56 1.64 0.30
C LEU A 100 -15.76 2.59 0.31
N ASN A 101 -15.63 3.71 -0.42
CA ASN A 101 -16.71 4.66 -0.70
C ASN A 101 -16.50 5.30 -2.08
N ALA A 102 -17.49 6.07 -2.55
CA ALA A 102 -17.44 6.70 -3.86
C ALA A 102 -16.20 7.61 -4.04
N GLY A 103 -15.80 8.34 -3.00
CA GLY A 103 -14.60 9.20 -3.03
C GLY A 103 -13.31 8.40 -3.14
N THR A 104 -13.18 7.29 -2.40
CA THR A 104 -12.01 6.40 -2.48
C THR A 104 -11.89 5.79 -3.87
N ARG A 105 -13.00 5.32 -4.47
CA ARG A 105 -12.97 4.75 -5.83
C ARG A 105 -12.56 5.78 -6.87
N LEU A 106 -13.04 7.02 -6.75
CA LEU A 106 -12.66 8.12 -7.64
C LEU A 106 -11.16 8.40 -7.56
N ARG A 107 -10.58 8.44 -6.35
CA ARG A 107 -9.13 8.67 -6.16
C ARG A 107 -8.25 7.48 -6.53
N ALA A 108 -8.83 6.29 -6.64
CA ALA A 108 -8.13 5.07 -7.04
C ALA A 108 -7.98 4.92 -8.56
N ARG A 109 -8.63 5.80 -9.34
CA ARG A 109 -8.54 5.92 -10.80
C ARG A 109 -7.78 7.20 -11.16
#